data_AF-A0A938WCQ0-F1
#
_entry.id   AF-A0A938WCQ0-F1
#
_cell.length_a   1.000
_cell.length_b   1.000
_cell.length_c   1.000
_cell.angle_alpha   90.00
_cell.angle_beta   90.00
_cell.angle_gamma   90.00
#
_symmetry.space_group_name_H-M   'P 1'
#
loop_
_entity.id
_entity.type
_entity.pdbx_description
1 polymer ?
#
loop_
_entity_poly.entity_id
_entity_poly.type
_entity_poly.pdbx_seq_one_letter_code
_entity_poly.pdbx_strand_id
1 'polypeptide(L)'
;MVATGRGNEKRSEKLDLRLTPTAKQTLQQAAAAAERSVSDFVLDSALARAADTLADRQQFNLTPKRWQAFVAALDAPPHPPQARLASLLNEPSVFER
;
A
#
# COMPACT_ATOMS: atom_id res chain seq x y z
N MET A 1 10.05 6.59 21.44
CA MET A 1 10.85 5.52 20.84
C MET A 1 9.93 4.36 20.50
N VAL A 2 9.53 4.23 19.24
CA VAL A 2 8.93 2.98 18.74
C VAL A 2 9.86 2.50 17.64
N ALA A 3 10.62 1.45 17.95
CA ALA A 3 11.41 0.73 16.98
C ALA A 3 10.46 -0.12 16.15
N THR A 4 10.38 0.15 14.85
CA THR A 4 9.86 -0.83 13.88
C THR A 4 11.06 -1.36 13.13
N GLY A 5 11.65 -2.43 13.65
CA GLY A 5 12.59 -3.23 12.89
C GLY A 5 11.83 -3.83 11.71
N ARG A 6 12.21 -3.47 10.48
CA ARG A 6 11.93 -4.30 9.30
C ARG A 6 12.84 -5.53 9.43
N GLY A 7 12.40 -6.49 10.23
CA GLY A 7 13.02 -7.80 10.32
C GLY A 7 12.91 -8.48 8.96
N ASN A 8 14.01 -9.06 8.51
CA ASN A 8 14.06 -9.90 7.32
C ASN A 8 13.21 -11.16 7.57
N GLU A 9 11.92 -11.09 7.27
CA GLU A 9 10.97 -12.20 7.43
C GLU A 9 11.32 -13.30 6.41
N LYS A 10 11.71 -14.47 6.91
CA LYS A 10 11.94 -15.64 6.06
C LYS A 10 10.58 -16.16 5.57
N ARG A 11 10.49 -16.60 4.30
CA ARG A 11 9.30 -17.27 3.74
C ARG A 11 9.05 -18.61 4.46
N SER A 12 8.37 -18.56 5.62
CA SER A 12 7.99 -19.74 6.41
C SER A 12 6.55 -20.20 6.17
N GLU A 13 5.67 -19.26 5.82
CA GLU A 13 4.24 -19.50 5.63
C GLU A 13 3.95 -20.09 4.23
N LYS A 14 2.98 -21.01 4.17
CA LYS A 14 2.54 -21.66 2.93
C LYS A 14 1.11 -21.25 2.59
N LEU A 15 0.86 -21.03 1.30
CA LEU A 15 -0.46 -20.77 0.74
C LEU A 15 -0.87 -21.93 -0.16
N ASP A 16 -1.78 -22.78 0.33
CA ASP A 16 -2.31 -23.91 -0.43
C ASP A 16 -3.51 -23.48 -1.27
N LEU A 17 -3.41 -23.66 -2.60
CA LEU A 17 -4.45 -23.28 -3.56
C LEU A 17 -4.94 -24.52 -4.32
N ARG A 18 -6.27 -24.68 -4.39
CA ARG A 18 -6.91 -25.67 -5.26
C ARG A 18 -7.22 -25.03 -6.60
N LEU A 19 -6.75 -25.66 -7.68
CA LEU A 19 -6.88 -25.16 -9.04
C LEU A 19 -7.47 -26.24 -9.94
N THR A 20 -8.24 -25.82 -10.94
CA THR A 20 -8.58 -26.68 -12.07
C THR A 20 -7.35 -26.86 -12.98
N PRO A 21 -7.31 -27.91 -13.82
CA PRO A 21 -6.22 -28.09 -14.78
C PRO A 21 -6.03 -26.89 -15.71
N THR A 22 -7.13 -26.31 -16.20
CA THR A 22 -7.13 -25.13 -17.07
C THR A 22 -6.56 -23.90 -16.37
N ALA A 23 -6.94 -23.66 -15.10
CA ALA A 23 -6.38 -22.54 -14.33
C ALA A 23 -4.87 -22.73 -14.10
N LYS A 24 -4.43 -23.95 -13.79
CA LYS A 24 -3.00 -24.27 -13.65
C LYS A 24 -2.22 -24.00 -14.94
N GLN A 25 -2.73 -24.44 -16.08
CA GLN A 25 -2.08 -24.23 -17.38
C GLN A 25 -1.98 -22.74 -17.73
N THR A 26 -3.04 -21.98 -17.47
CA THR A 26 -3.05 -20.53 -17.71
C THR A 26 -1.99 -19.82 -16.87
N LEU A 27 -1.90 -20.14 -15.57
CA LEU A 27 -0.87 -19.58 -14.68
C LEU A 27 0.55 -19.98 -15.10
N GLN A 28 0.74 -21.20 -15.60
CA GLN A 28 2.03 -21.65 -16.13
C GLN A 28 2.45 -20.86 -17.37
N GLN A 29 1.53 -20.63 -18.31
CA GLN A 29 1.80 -19.84 -19.51
C GLN A 29 2.12 -18.39 -19.16
N ALA A 30 1.36 -17.78 -18.25
CA ALA A 30 1.60 -16.41 -17.79
C ALA A 30 2.95 -16.26 -17.08
N ALA A 31 3.31 -17.20 -16.21
CA ALA A 31 4.60 -17.20 -15.52
C ALA A 31 5.77 -17.39 -16.51
N ALA A 32 5.61 -18.27 -17.51
CA ALA A 32 6.61 -18.47 -18.56
C ALA A 32 6.81 -17.22 -19.41
N ALA A 33 5.73 -16.54 -19.79
CA ALA A 33 5.79 -15.27 -20.53
C ALA A 33 6.46 -14.14 -19.72
N ALA A 34 6.41 -14.23 -18.38
CA ALA A 34 7.07 -13.30 -17.47
C ALA A 34 8.47 -13.76 -17.03
N GLU A 35 9.00 -14.87 -17.59
CA GLU A 35 10.30 -15.46 -17.24
C GLU A 35 10.48 -15.74 -15.73
N ARG A 36 9.40 -16.16 -15.06
CA ARG A 36 9.37 -16.37 -13.61
C ARG A 36 8.81 -17.74 -13.25
N SER A 37 9.11 -18.17 -12.02
CA SER A 37 8.45 -19.36 -11.47
C SER A 37 6.95 -19.08 -11.27
N VAL A 38 6.11 -20.13 -11.37
CA VAL A 38 4.66 -20.01 -11.14
C VAL A 38 4.37 -19.47 -9.75
N SER A 39 5.12 -19.93 -8.74
CA SER A 39 4.97 -19.49 -7.36
C SER A 39 5.29 -18.00 -7.20
N ASP A 40 6.38 -17.51 -7.80
CA ASP A 40 6.75 -16.10 -7.72
C ASP A 40 5.78 -15.21 -8.51
N PHE A 41 5.33 -15.66 -9.68
CA PHE A 41 4.34 -14.95 -10.48
C PHE A 41 3.00 -14.80 -9.73
N VAL A 42 2.50 -15.89 -9.15
CA VAL A 42 1.23 -15.89 -8.40
C VAL A 42 1.35 -15.04 -7.13
N LEU A 43 2.43 -15.20 -6.37
CA LEU A 43 2.64 -14.43 -5.13
C LEU A 43 2.69 -12.93 -5.42
N ASP A 44 3.47 -12.52 -6.41
CA ASP A 44 3.63 -11.12 -6.76
C ASP A 44 2.34 -10.51 -7.30
N SER A 45 1.63 -11.22 -8.20
CA SER A 45 0.33 -10.80 -8.71
C SER A 45 -0.72 -10.67 -7.60
N ALA A 46 -0.73 -11.62 -6.65
CA ALA A 46 -1.64 -11.58 -5.51
C ALA A 46 -1.32 -10.42 -4.56
N LEU A 47 -0.04 -10.16 -4.29
CA LEU A 47 0.40 -9.03 -3.46
C LEU A 47 0.10 -7.68 -4.11
N ALA A 48 0.33 -7.54 -5.41
CA ALA A 48 -0.05 -6.33 -6.16
C ALA A 48 -1.56 -6.08 -6.06
N ARG A 49 -2.38 -7.10 -6.34
CA ARG A 49 -3.83 -6.98 -6.22
C ARG A 49 -4.30 -6.70 -4.79
N ALA A 50 -3.64 -7.30 -3.80
CA ALA A 50 -3.94 -7.02 -2.39
C ALA A 50 -3.56 -5.58 -2.02
N ALA A 51 -2.42 -5.08 -2.50
CA ALA A 51 -2.01 -3.69 -2.31
C ALA A 51 -3.02 -2.74 -2.93
N ASP A 52 -3.48 -2.97 -4.15
CA ASP A 52 -4.54 -2.18 -4.79
C ASP A 52 -5.84 -2.22 -3.98
N THR A 53 -6.27 -3.43 -3.58
CA THR A 53 -7.51 -3.63 -2.81
C THR A 53 -7.44 -2.96 -1.43
N LEU A 54 -6.25 -2.90 -0.82
CA LEU A 54 -6.02 -2.23 0.45
C LEU A 54 -5.83 -0.72 0.26
N ALA A 55 -5.25 -0.26 -0.85
CA ALA A 55 -5.10 1.15 -1.20
C ALA A 55 -6.45 1.79 -1.54
N ASP A 56 -7.39 1.01 -2.08
CA ASP A 56 -8.80 1.38 -2.21
C ASP A 56 -9.50 1.64 -0.86
N ARG A 57 -8.84 1.39 0.29
CA ARG A 57 -9.34 1.82 1.61
C ARG A 57 -9.17 3.34 1.78
N GLN A 58 -10.10 4.09 1.22
CA GLN A 58 -10.43 5.48 1.52
C GLN A 58 -11.03 5.70 2.94
N GLN A 59 -11.16 4.63 3.74
CA GLN A 59 -11.90 4.65 5.00
C GLN A 59 -10.97 4.71 6.20
N PHE A 60 -10.85 5.90 6.80
CA PHE A 60 -10.23 6.11 8.10
C PHE A 60 -11.26 5.89 9.20
N ASN A 61 -11.21 4.72 9.84
CA ASN A 61 -12.04 4.44 11.00
C ASN A 61 -11.53 5.24 12.21
N LEU A 62 -12.28 6.28 12.59
CA LEU A 62 -12.00 7.10 13.76
C LEU A 62 -12.92 6.71 14.93
N THR A 63 -12.38 6.69 16.15
CA THR A 63 -13.22 6.64 17.35
C THR A 63 -14.01 7.94 17.47
N PRO A 64 -15.15 7.98 18.19
CA PRO A 64 -15.96 9.18 18.32
C PRO A 64 -15.17 10.42 18.78
N LYS A 65 -14.23 10.23 19.73
CA LYS A 65 -13.33 11.29 20.20
C LYS A 65 -12.41 11.82 19.09
N ARG A 66 -11.84 10.94 18.27
CA ARG A 66 -10.96 11.33 17.16
C ARG A 66 -11.75 11.99 16.03
N TRP A 67 -12.98 11.54 15.79
CA TRP A 67 -13.89 12.16 14.85
C TRP A 67 -14.22 13.61 15.24
N GLN A 68 -14.58 13.84 16.50
CA GLN A 68 -14.84 15.20 17.02
C GLN A 68 -13.62 16.12 16.90
N ALA A 69 -12.43 15.62 17.26
CA ALA A 69 -11.19 16.39 17.13
C ALA A 69 -10.85 16.70 15.66
N PHE A 70 -11.13 15.76 14.75
CA PHE A 70 -10.92 15.94 13.33
C PHE A 70 -11.85 17.02 12.75
N VAL A 71 -13.14 16.97 13.05
CA VAL A 71 -14.11 17.99 12.61
C VAL A 71 -13.73 19.38 13.17
N ALA A 72 -13.40 19.47 14.46
CA ALA A 72 -12.98 20.72 15.07
C ALA A 72 -11.70 21.30 14.42
N ALA A 73 -10.79 20.44 13.96
CA ALA A 73 -9.59 20.89 13.23
C ALA A 73 -9.89 21.36 11.81
N LEU A 74 -10.91 20.80 11.15
CA LEU A 74 -11.36 21.24 9.82
C LEU A 74 -12.11 22.58 9.87
N ASP A 75 -12.89 22.82 10.92
CA ASP A 75 -13.65 24.06 11.11
C ASP A 75 -12.76 25.23 11.59
N ALA A 76 -11.59 24.94 12.12
CA ALA A 76 -10.65 25.95 12.56
C ALA A 76 -10.00 26.67 11.35
N PRO A 77 -9.78 27.99 11.43
CA PRO A 77 -9.04 28.69 10.38
C PRO A 77 -7.64 28.08 10.22
N PRO A 78 -7.11 28.02 8.98
CA PRO A 78 -5.82 27.42 8.72
C PRO A 78 -4.75 28.18 9.50
N HIS A 79 -3.93 27.42 10.22
CA HIS A 79 -2.80 28.00 10.91
C HIS A 79 -1.79 28.49 9.88
N PRO A 80 -1.11 29.62 10.10
CA PRO A 80 -0.04 30.05 9.22
C PRO A 80 0.98 28.92 9.08
N PRO A 81 1.46 28.64 7.86
CA PRO A 81 2.39 27.55 7.63
C PRO A 81 3.63 27.76 8.49
N GLN A 82 4.04 26.71 9.19
CA GLN A 82 5.29 26.71 9.93
C GLN A 82 6.43 27.03 8.95
N ALA A 83 7.49 27.68 9.41
CA ALA A 83 8.60 28.14 8.55
C ALA A 83 9.10 27.05 7.58
N ARG A 84 9.21 25.80 8.06
CA ARG A 84 9.62 24.65 7.23
C ARG A 84 8.61 24.32 6.12
N LEU A 85 7.31 24.34 6.42
CA LEU A 85 6.26 24.09 5.41
C LEU A 85 6.21 25.22 4.39
N ALA A 86 6.37 26.46 4.84
CA ALA A 86 6.44 27.62 3.95
C ALA A 86 7.63 27.52 2.99
N SER A 87 8.82 27.12 3.48
CA SER A 87 9.98 26.87 2.61
C SER A 87 9.70 25.79 1.57
N LEU A 88 9.13 24.64 1.98
CA LEU A 88 8.81 23.53 1.08
C LEU A 88 7.81 23.94 -0.02
N LEU A 89 6.78 24.71 0.32
CA LEU A 89 5.78 25.16 -0.66
C LEU A 89 6.34 26.14 -1.70
N ASN A 90 7.50 26.75 -1.43
CA ASN A 90 8.19 27.65 -2.35
C ASN A 90 9.33 26.95 -3.13
N GLU A 91 9.61 25.68 -2.85
CA GLU A 91 10.60 24.91 -3.62
C GLU A 91 9.99 24.43 -4.95
N PRO A 92 10.77 24.43 -6.05
CA PRO A 92 10.30 23.91 -7.33
C PRO A 92 9.85 22.46 -7.20
N SER A 93 8.66 22.17 -7.71
CA SER A 93 8.11 20.82 -7.68
C SER A 93 8.97 19.86 -8.48
N VAL A 94 9.18 18.65 -7.96
CA VAL A 94 9.86 17.56 -8.69
C VAL A 94 9.11 17.10 -9.94
N PHE A 95 7.86 17.55 -10.10
CA PHE A 95 7.00 17.26 -11.25
C PHE A 95 6.98 18.38 -12.30
N GLU A 96 7.68 19.50 -12.08
CA GLU A 96 7.78 20.62 -13.02
C GLU A 96 9.03 20.54 -13.92
N ARG A 97 9.68 19.38 -14.01
CA ARG A 97 10.84 19.12 -14.88
C ARG A 97 10.45 18.17 -16.00
#